data_AF-A0A381Y237-F1
#
_entry.id   AF-A0A381Y237-F1
#
_cell.length_a   1.000
_cell.length_b   1.000
_cell.length_c   1.000
_cell.angle_alpha   90.00
_cell.angle_beta   90.00
_cell.angle_gamma   90.00
#
_symmetry.space_group_name_H-M   'P 1'
#
loop_
_entity.id
_entity.type
_entity.pdbx_description
1 polymer ?
#
loop_
_entity_poly.entity_id
_entity_poly.type
_entity_poly.pdbx_seq_one_letter_code
_entity_poly.pdbx_strand_id
1 'polypeptide(L)' 'SFAGAMMGYLTSKKKTDLSSIKRSVAFGNVLGSFAVEGYGIERLLRIKKSDIKKRMSQYEKMIYF' A
#
# COMPACT_ATOMS: atom_id res chain seq x y z
N SER A 1 -4.97 4.96 7.06
CA SER A 1 -4.33 4.60 5.77
C SER A 1 -3.55 3.29 5.84
N PHE A 2 -2.47 3.20 6.63
CA PHE A 2 -1.62 2.00 6.72
C PHE A 2 -2.39 0.72 7.13
N ALA A 3 -3.03 0.73 8.30
CA ALA A 3 -3.76 -0.45 8.81
C ALA A 3 -4.93 -0.84 7.89
N GLY A 4 -5.62 0.14 7.30
CA GLY A 4 -6.70 -0.10 6.34
C GLY A 4 -6.21 -0.75 5.04
N ALA A 5 -5.05 -0.32 4.53
CA ALA A 5 -4.42 -0.95 3.37
C ALA A 5 -3.98 -2.38 3.67
N MET A 6 -3.38 -2.61 4.84
CA MET A 6 -2.91 -3.92 5.28
C MET A 6 -4.08 -4.89 5.44
N MET A 7 -5.14 -4.50 6.18
CA MET A 7 -6.36 -5.30 6.32
C MET A 7 -7.04 -5.52 4.97
N GLY A 8 -7.20 -4.49 4.14
CA GLY A 8 -7.82 -4.62 2.83
C GLY A 8 -7.09 -5.62 1.92
N TYR A 9 -5.76 -5.64 1.96
CA TYR A 9 -4.97 -6.62 1.23
C TYR A 9 -5.16 -8.05 1.76
N LEU A 10 -5.13 -8.24 3.08
CA LEU A 10 -5.33 -9.55 3.70
C LEU A 10 -6.74 -10.10 3.46
N THR A 11 -7.78 -9.27 3.59
CA THR A 11 -9.17 -9.64 3.28
C THR A 11 -9.35 -9.99 1.81
N SER A 12 -8.73 -9.23 0.89
CA SER A 12 -8.79 -9.53 -0.55
C SER A 12 -8.13 -10.86 -0.91
N LYS A 13 -7.12 -11.28 -0.16
CA LYS A 13 -6.40 -12.54 -0.40
C LYS A 13 -6.93 -13.72 0.41
N LYS A 14 -7.74 -13.49 1.45
CA LYS A 14 -8.21 -14.50 2.42
C LYS A 14 -7.08 -15.41 2.93
N LYS A 15 -5.87 -14.86 3.03
CA LYS A 15 -4.64 -15.59 3.36
C LYS A 15 -3.82 -14.79 4.35
N THR A 16 -3.41 -15.44 5.42
CA THR A 16 -2.58 -14.88 6.50
C THR A 16 -1.17 -15.46 6.50
N ASP A 17 -0.76 -16.10 5.41
CA ASP A 17 0.61 -16.60 5.25
C ASP A 17 1.63 -15.46 5.41
N LEU A 18 2.84 -15.80 5.89
CA LEU A 18 3.92 -14.84 6.09
C LEU A 18 4.21 -13.99 4.83
N SER A 19 4.12 -14.60 3.64
CA SER A 19 4.28 -13.90 2.36
C SER A 19 3.17 -12.87 2.09
N SER A 20 1.93 -13.23 2.43
CA SER A 20 0.77 -12.33 2.33
C SER A 20 0.88 -11.17 3.32
N ILE A 21 1.37 -11.43 4.53
CA ILE A 21 1.63 -10.39 5.55
C ILE A 21 2.76 -9.46 5.09
N LYS A 22 3.88 -9.98 4.57
CA LYS A 22 4.96 -9.14 4.03
C LYS A 22 4.46 -8.21 2.93
N ARG A 23 3.63 -8.72 2.01
CA ARG A 23 3.02 -7.91 0.95
C ARG A 23 2.01 -6.89 1.48
N SER A 24 1.22 -7.24 2.50
CA SER A 24 0.24 -6.30 3.09
C SER A 24 0.92 -5.13 3.80
N VAL A 25 2.07 -5.36 4.45
CA VAL A 25 2.90 -4.30 5.04
C VAL A 25 3.46 -3.36 3.98
N ALA A 26 3.95 -3.89 2.86
CA ALA A 26 4.42 -3.07 1.74
C ALA A 26 3.30 -2.21 1.13
N PHE A 27 2.09 -2.77 0.97
CA PHE A 27 0.90 -2.01 0.58
C PHE A 27 0.54 -0.92 1.62
N GLY A 28 0.69 -1.22 2.91
CA GLY A 28 0.56 -0.28 4.01
C GLY A 28 1.48 0.92 3.86
N ASN A 29 2.78 0.68 3.62
CA ASN A 29 3.77 1.73 3.44
C ASN A 29 3.48 2.61 2.22
N VAL A 30 3.07 2.01 1.10
CA VAL A 30 2.68 2.76 -0.11
C VAL A 30 1.46 3.64 0.13
N LEU A 31 0.41 3.14 0.79
CA LEU A 31 -0.76 3.98 1.11
C LEU A 31 -0.46 5.01 2.20
N GLY A 32 0.47 4.71 3.11
CA GLY A 32 0.99 5.66 4.10
C GLY A 32 1.71 6.83 3.45
N SER A 33 2.54 6.58 2.42
CA SER A 33 3.24 7.66 1.71
C SER A 33 2.26 8.59 0.97
N PHE A 34 1.19 8.05 0.38
CA PHE A 34 0.13 8.90 -0.19
C PHE A 34 -0.65 9.69 0.85
N ALA A 35 -0.78 9.19 2.09
CA ALA A 35 -1.49 9.89 3.15
C ALA A 35 -0.75 11.13 3.65
N VAL A 36 0.59 11.16 3.55
CA VAL A 36 1.41 12.32 3.95
C VAL A 36 1.70 13.29 2.79
N GLU A 37 1.40 12.90 1.55
CA GLU A 37 1.62 13.70 0.34
C GLU A 37 0.59 14.83 0.12
N GLY A 38 -0.42 14.98 0.98
CA GLY A 38 -1.40 16.07 0.86
C GLY A 38 -2.09 16.41 2.16
N TYR A 39 -2.90 17.47 2.13
CA TYR A 39 -3.65 17.92 3.30
C TYR A 39 -4.83 16.99 3.59
N GLY A 40 -4.82 16.39 4.79
CA GLY A 40 -5.88 15.49 5.24
C GLY A 40 -6.07 14.29 4.29
N ILE A 41 -7.31 14.07 3.85
CA ILE A 41 -7.66 12.92 2.99
C ILE A 41 -7.71 13.26 1.49
N GLU A 42 -7.46 14.52 1.10
CA GLU A 42 -7.58 14.94 -0.31
C GLU A 42 -6.74 14.09 -1.25
N ARG A 43 -5.50 13.80 -0.83
CA ARG A 43 -4.60 12.99 -1.64
C ARG A 43 -5.13 11.58 -1.82
N LEU A 44 -5.64 10.97 -0.74
CA LEU A 44 -6.23 9.63 -0.74
C LEU A 44 -7.51 9.54 -1.59
N LEU A 45 -8.30 10.61 -1.67
CA LEU A 45 -9.50 10.67 -2.52
C LEU A 45 -9.17 10.75 -4.01
N ARG A 46 -7.99 11.27 -4.37
CA ARG A 46 -7.55 11.46 -5.76
C ARG A 46 -6.68 10.31 -6.30
N ILE A 47 -6.19 9.40 -5.45
CA ILE A 47 -5.32 8.30 -5.91
C ILE A 47 -6.10 7.31 -6.77
N LYS A 48 -5.50 6.86 -7.88
CA LYS A 48 -6.03 5.76 -8.68
C LYS A 48 -5.28 4.46 -8.38
N LYS A 49 -5.91 3.34 -8.72
CA LYS A 49 -5.30 2.01 -8.60
C LYS A 49 -4.00 1.88 -9.42
N SER A 50 -3.88 2.61 -10.53
CA SER A 50 -2.66 2.74 -11.33
C SER A 50 -1.50 3.40 -10.58
N ASP A 51 -1.78 4.43 -9.79
CA ASP A 51 -0.76 5.15 -9.02
C ASP A 51 -0.20 4.28 -7.90
N ILE A 52 -1.08 3.52 -7.23
CA ILE A 52 -0.69 2.53 -6.22
C ILE A 52 0.20 1.47 -6.85
N LYS A 53 -0.16 0.91 -8.02
CA LYS A 53 0.68 -0.07 -8.73
C LYS A 53 2.05 0.51 -9.11
N LYS A 54 2.08 1.74 -9.63
CA LYS A 54 3.33 2.41 -10.01
C LYS A 54 4.24 2.61 -8.81
N ARG A 55 3.68 3.10 -7.69
CA ARG A 55 4.43 3.30 -6.45
C ARG A 55 4.89 1.98 -5.83
N MET A 56 4.06 0.93 -5.89
CA MET A 56 4.44 -0.40 -5.43
C MET A 56 5.63 -0.95 -6.21
N SER A 57 5.64 -0.82 -7.55
CA SER A 57 6.77 -1.24 -8.37
C SER A 57 8.05 -0.43 -8.05
N GLN A 58 7.93 0.86 -7.79
CA GLN A 58 9.06 1.67 -7.32
C GLN A 58 9.57 1.20 -5.95
N TYR A 59 8.65 0.92 -5.02
CA TYR A 59 8.99 0.41 -3.69
C TYR A 59 9.69 -0.95 -3.77
N GLU A 60 9.19 -1.88 -4.59
CA GLU A 60 9.82 -3.17 -4.85
C GLU A 60 11.24 -3.02 -5.42
N LYS A 61 11.46 -2.07 -6.33
CA LYS A 61 12.81 -1.76 -6.85
C LYS A 61 13.76 -1.18 -5.81
N MET A 62 13.24 -0.48 -4.80
CA MET A 62 14.06 0.10 -3.72
C MET A 62 14.49 -0.94 -2.69
N ILE A 63 13.71 -2.02 -2.52
CA ILE A 63 13.97 -3.08 -1.54
C ILE A 63 14.64 -4.32 -2.15
N TYR A 64 14.60 -4.48 -3.48
CA TYR A 64 15.40 -5.48 -4.19
C TYR A 64 16.79 -4.89 -4.49
N PHE A 65 17.79 -5.38 -3.75
CA PHE A 65 19.23 -5.21 -4.03
C PHE A 65 19.80 -6.54 -4.54
#